data_AF-A0A2E4ZTV4-F1
#
_entry.id   AF-A0A2E4ZTV4-F1
#
_cell.length_a   1.000
_cell.length_b   1.000
_cell.length_c   1.000
_cell.angle_alpha   90.00
_cell.angle_beta   90.00
_cell.angle_gamma   90.00
#
_symmetry.space_group_name_H-M   'P 1'
#
loop_
_entity.id
_entity.type
_entity.pdbx_description
1 polymer ?
#
loop_
_entity_poly.entity_id
_entity_poly.type
_entity_poly.pdbx_seq_one_letter_code
_entity_poly.pdbx_strand_id
1 'polypeptide(L)'
;MPLALCLSSCIEFEEEELVYNHDVKKDEIRMTLRYQGIFGNLARGINTQKNPNDKATADKLNQKQIEDLASVLNGGRAFFFTNWIFEYDRRALSHILKEAKYEPAPEGEVFGKPEKNLIEALMKDVEIENVGFYKDEKGHLCGAQTLKLSNASTVISLANHVITRQMRAKLPDLRKELEENRDKEFSRESLDLMEGKLKGDFPFIQVEGNLIILQLPMVRSDAQRISEDLLKDLPKGARIEFRNEALMIKIGGKEDDHGRLWMKCFDGYLPNALNHVLENHQKLLLKPKKVNQRLRKFLDVQE
;
A
#
# COMPACT_ATOMS: atom_id res chain seq x y z
N MET A 1 -5.51 -3.93 -18.84
CA MET A 1 -5.46 -3.85 -17.38
C MET A 1 -4.86 -2.53 -16.93
N PRO A 2 -5.68 -1.48 -16.76
CA PRO A 2 -5.42 -0.65 -15.59
C PRO A 2 -5.34 -1.63 -14.41
N LEU A 3 -4.22 -1.64 -13.70
CA LEU A 3 -4.03 -2.38 -12.45
C LEU A 3 -4.94 -1.81 -11.33
N ALA A 4 -6.09 -1.26 -11.69
CA ALA A 4 -7.18 -0.89 -10.83
C ALA A 4 -7.94 -2.16 -10.46
N LEU A 5 -7.33 -2.97 -9.59
CA LEU A 5 -8.08 -3.92 -8.78
C LEU A 5 -9.01 -3.09 -7.90
N CYS A 6 -10.23 -2.83 -8.40
CA CYS A 6 -11.35 -2.28 -7.63
C CYS A 6 -11.80 -3.32 -6.60
N LEU A 7 -10.94 -3.63 -5.63
CA LEU A 7 -11.29 -4.40 -4.44
C LEU A 7 -11.59 -3.38 -3.35
N SER A 8 -12.79 -2.78 -3.38
CA SER A 8 -13.28 -2.04 -2.23
C SER A 8 -13.49 -3.06 -1.10
N SER A 9 -12.47 -3.26 -0.26
CA SER A 9 -12.62 -4.03 0.96
C SER A 9 -13.82 -3.49 1.72
N CYS A 10 -14.78 -4.35 2.05
CA CYS A 10 -15.92 -3.94 2.87
C CYS A 10 -15.58 -3.89 4.36
N ILE A 11 -14.33 -4.24 4.70
CA ILE A 11 -13.70 -4.08 6.00
C ILE A 11 -12.80 -2.83 5.95
N GLU A 12 -12.99 -1.94 6.92
CA GLU A 12 -12.28 -0.69 7.12
C GLU A 12 -11.64 -0.65 8.51
N PHE A 13 -10.78 0.34 8.76
CA PHE A 13 -10.16 0.59 10.05
C PHE A 13 -10.05 2.10 10.31
N GLU A 14 -10.23 2.52 11.55
CA GLU A 14 -10.19 3.93 11.93
C GLU A 14 -8.81 4.56 11.71
N GLU A 15 -7.74 3.83 12.04
CA GLU A 15 -6.37 4.31 11.94
C GLU A 15 -5.42 3.19 11.54
N GLU A 16 -4.32 3.56 10.90
CA GLU A 16 -3.20 2.66 10.67
C GLU A 16 -1.88 3.26 11.11
N GLU A 17 -1.05 2.42 11.73
CA GLU A 17 0.35 2.68 11.99
C GLU A 17 1.22 1.66 11.25
N LEU A 18 2.22 2.19 10.55
CA LEU A 18 3.30 1.43 9.94
C LEU A 18 4.61 1.82 10.62
N VAL A 19 5.37 0.83 11.07
CA VAL A 19 6.75 1.02 11.56
C VAL A 19 7.66 0.11 10.76
N TYR A 20 8.82 0.59 10.33
CA TYR A 20 9.78 -0.23 9.60
C TYR A 20 11.23 -0.03 10.03
N ASN A 21 12.03 -1.05 9.75
CA ASN A 21 13.47 -1.05 9.85
C ASN A 21 14.09 -1.64 8.57
N HIS A 22 15.10 -0.99 8.03
CA HIS A 22 15.88 -1.46 6.90
C HIS A 22 17.25 -1.99 7.38
N ASP A 23 17.43 -3.30 7.30
CA ASP A 23 18.72 -3.94 7.55
C ASP A 23 19.52 -3.99 6.24
N VAL A 24 20.42 -3.03 6.08
CA VAL A 24 21.30 -2.91 4.91
C VAL A 24 22.21 -4.13 4.75
N LYS A 25 22.61 -4.80 5.83
CA LYS A 25 23.54 -5.94 5.77
C LYS A 25 22.84 -7.19 5.23
N LYS A 26 21.58 -7.37 5.61
CA LYS A 26 20.74 -8.50 5.17
C LYS A 26 19.96 -8.19 3.88
N ASP A 27 20.03 -6.94 3.40
CA ASP A 27 19.24 -6.43 2.28
C ASP A 27 17.73 -6.70 2.48
N GLU A 28 17.21 -6.37 3.66
CA GLU A 28 15.80 -6.59 3.99
C GLU A 28 15.15 -5.38 4.65
N ILE A 29 13.87 -5.18 4.36
CA ILE A 29 13.01 -4.22 5.06
C ILE A 29 11.96 -4.98 5.84
N ARG A 30 11.92 -4.74 7.14
CA ARG A 30 10.95 -5.33 8.06
C ARG A 30 9.95 -4.26 8.45
N MET A 31 8.67 -4.56 8.30
CA MET A 31 7.58 -3.65 8.59
C MET A 31 6.56 -4.29 9.53
N THR A 32 6.01 -3.52 10.44
CA THR A 32 4.86 -3.89 11.26
C THR A 32 3.69 -2.99 10.90
N LEU A 33 2.52 -3.60 10.70
CA LEU A 33 1.28 -2.91 10.39
C LEU A 33 0.32 -3.09 11.57
N ARG A 34 -0.28 -1.99 12.03
CA ARG A 34 -1.32 -1.99 13.06
C ARG A 34 -2.56 -1.30 12.53
N TYR A 35 -3.63 -2.07 12.46
CA TYR A 35 -4.95 -1.57 12.10
C TYR A 35 -5.76 -1.36 13.39
N GLN A 36 -6.20 -0.13 13.65
CA GLN A 36 -6.99 0.21 14.84
C GLN A 36 -8.44 0.44 14.47
N GLY A 37 -9.37 -0.05 15.31
CA GLY A 37 -10.79 0.12 15.07
C GLY A 37 -11.26 -0.53 13.77
N ILE A 38 -11.07 -1.85 13.60
CA ILE A 38 -11.52 -2.62 12.44
C ILE A 38 -13.04 -2.82 12.49
N PHE A 39 -13.74 -2.48 11.41
CA PHE A 39 -15.20 -2.66 11.29
C PHE A 39 -15.62 -2.97 9.84
N GLY A 40 -16.81 -3.56 9.69
CA GLY A 40 -17.45 -3.71 8.39
C GLY A 40 -18.30 -2.49 8.04
N ASN A 41 -18.00 -1.83 6.93
CA ASN A 41 -18.73 -0.65 6.45
C ASN A 41 -20.15 -1.02 5.99
N LEU A 42 -21.18 -0.33 6.48
CA LEU A 42 -22.58 -0.62 6.13
C LEU A 42 -22.95 -0.14 4.72
N ALA A 43 -22.53 1.07 4.32
CA ALA A 43 -22.86 1.63 3.02
C ALA A 43 -22.27 0.78 1.88
N ARG A 44 -21.01 0.35 2.02
CA ARG A 44 -20.35 -0.57 1.09
C ARG A 44 -20.88 -1.99 1.23
N GLY A 45 -21.14 -2.46 2.45
CA GLY A 45 -21.71 -3.78 2.72
C GLY A 45 -23.13 -3.98 2.18
N ILE A 46 -23.92 -2.92 2.00
CA ILE A 46 -25.23 -2.99 1.33
C ILE A 46 -25.09 -3.31 -0.16
N ASN A 47 -24.05 -2.79 -0.82
CA ASN A 47 -23.81 -3.01 -2.24
C ASN A 47 -23.20 -4.40 -2.56
N THR A 48 -22.84 -5.18 -1.53
CA THR A 48 -22.20 -6.50 -1.70
C THR A 48 -23.02 -7.66 -1.14
N GLN A 49 -24.30 -7.44 -0.82
CA GLN A 49 -25.19 -8.47 -0.29
C GLN A 49 -25.46 -9.53 -1.36
N LYS A 50 -25.19 -10.81 -1.08
CA LYS A 50 -25.42 -11.89 -2.06
C LYS A 50 -26.92 -12.25 -2.16
N ASN A 51 -27.69 -12.01 -1.11
CA ASN A 51 -29.14 -12.28 -1.03
C ASN A 51 -29.81 -11.49 0.11
N PRO A 52 -31.16 -11.47 0.22
CA PRO A 52 -31.87 -10.69 1.23
C PRO A 52 -31.55 -11.01 2.70
N ASN A 53 -30.97 -12.18 2.98
CA ASN A 53 -30.56 -12.60 4.32
C ASN A 53 -29.09 -12.28 4.63
N ASP A 54 -28.32 -11.86 3.62
CA ASP A 54 -26.90 -11.53 3.72
C ASP A 54 -26.69 -10.03 3.97
N LYS A 55 -27.36 -9.50 5.01
CA LYS A 55 -27.33 -8.08 5.34
C LYS A 55 -26.24 -7.75 6.36
N ALA A 56 -25.38 -6.81 6.02
CA ALA A 56 -24.49 -6.17 6.98
C ALA A 56 -25.30 -5.27 7.93
N THR A 57 -25.06 -5.38 9.23
CA THR A 57 -25.65 -4.52 10.27
C THR A 57 -24.56 -3.99 11.19
N ALA A 58 -24.91 -3.09 12.11
CA ALA A 58 -23.98 -2.57 13.12
C ALA A 58 -23.32 -3.70 13.94
N ASP A 59 -24.00 -4.83 14.10
CA ASP A 59 -23.54 -5.95 14.93
C ASP A 59 -23.09 -7.18 14.15
N LYS A 60 -23.38 -7.26 12.84
CA LYS A 60 -23.11 -8.46 12.03
C LYS A 60 -22.52 -8.12 10.66
N LEU A 61 -21.43 -8.82 10.32
CA LEU A 61 -20.84 -8.78 8.98
C LEU A 61 -21.69 -9.59 7.98
N ASN A 62 -21.73 -9.13 6.73
CA ASN A 62 -22.20 -9.95 5.61
C ASN A 62 -21.11 -10.94 5.15
N GLN A 63 -21.46 -11.85 4.25
CA GLN A 63 -20.56 -12.91 3.78
C GLN A 63 -19.33 -12.36 3.05
N LYS A 64 -19.46 -11.27 2.28
CA LYS A 64 -18.34 -10.64 1.59
C LYS A 64 -17.34 -10.01 2.57
N GLN A 65 -17.83 -9.34 3.60
CA GLN A 65 -17.03 -8.78 4.69
C GLN A 65 -16.30 -9.88 5.48
N ILE A 66 -16.96 -11.01 5.72
CA ILE A 66 -16.34 -12.18 6.34
C ILE A 66 -15.22 -12.73 5.46
N GLU A 67 -15.45 -12.86 4.16
CA GLU A 67 -14.43 -13.30 3.18
C GLU A 67 -13.23 -12.35 3.14
N ASP A 68 -13.48 -11.04 3.15
CA ASP A 68 -12.43 -10.02 3.17
C ASP A 68 -11.61 -10.08 4.48
N LEU A 69 -12.27 -10.17 5.64
CA LEU A 69 -11.60 -10.32 6.93
C LEU A 69 -10.78 -11.62 7.00
N ALA A 70 -11.34 -12.73 6.52
CA ALA A 70 -10.66 -14.01 6.46
C ALA A 70 -9.47 -14.01 5.48
N SER A 71 -9.51 -13.19 4.42
CA SER A 71 -8.39 -13.06 3.48
C SER A 71 -7.13 -12.52 4.17
N VAL A 72 -7.29 -11.56 5.09
CA VAL A 72 -6.19 -11.01 5.91
C VAL A 72 -5.69 -12.03 6.94
N LEU A 73 -6.58 -12.85 7.49
CA LEU A 73 -6.22 -13.91 8.43
C LEU A 73 -5.36 -15.00 7.79
N ASN A 74 -5.60 -15.31 6.52
CA ASN A 74 -4.86 -16.35 5.79
C ASN A 74 -3.42 -15.93 5.42
N GLY A 75 -3.05 -14.67 5.62
CA GLY A 75 -1.75 -14.13 5.23
C GLY A 75 -1.60 -13.92 3.71
N GLY A 76 -0.50 -13.27 3.32
CA GLY A 76 -0.23 -12.95 1.91
C GLY A 76 -1.03 -11.78 1.32
N ARG A 77 -1.80 -11.08 2.16
CA ARG A 77 -2.50 -9.83 1.85
C ARG A 77 -2.25 -8.79 2.95
N ALA A 78 -1.94 -7.56 2.57
CA ALA A 78 -1.79 -6.42 3.47
C ALA A 78 -2.37 -5.15 2.82
N PHE A 79 -2.99 -4.32 3.65
CA PHE A 79 -3.55 -3.03 3.25
C PHE A 79 -2.71 -1.89 3.83
N PHE A 80 -2.68 -0.75 3.14
CA PHE A 80 -1.91 0.42 3.55
C PHE A 80 -2.76 1.68 3.37
N PHE A 81 -3.11 2.29 4.49
CA PHE A 81 -3.86 3.52 4.68
C PHE A 81 -5.21 3.55 3.93
N THR A 82 -5.71 4.74 3.62
CA THR A 82 -6.96 4.96 2.88
C THR A 82 -6.86 4.63 1.39
N ASN A 83 -5.64 4.45 0.87
CA ASN A 83 -5.40 4.29 -0.55
C ASN A 83 -5.26 2.81 -0.94
N TRP A 84 -6.33 2.33 -1.58
CA TRP A 84 -6.43 1.09 -2.35
C TRP A 84 -5.26 0.79 -3.30
N ILE A 85 -4.50 1.81 -3.72
CA ILE A 85 -3.36 1.70 -4.65
C ILE A 85 -2.17 0.93 -4.04
N PHE A 86 -2.07 0.82 -2.71
CA PHE A 86 -0.93 0.19 -2.05
C PHE A 86 -1.24 -1.18 -1.46
N GLU A 87 -2.33 -1.84 -1.86
CA GLU A 87 -2.60 -3.22 -1.46
C GLU A 87 -1.50 -4.17 -2.00
N TYR A 88 -0.95 -5.00 -1.10
CA TYR A 88 -0.24 -6.20 -1.53
C TYR A 88 -1.19 -7.39 -1.43
N ASP A 89 -1.45 -8.08 -2.54
CA ASP A 89 -2.13 -9.37 -2.56
C ASP A 89 -1.37 -10.36 -3.45
N ARG A 90 -0.72 -11.33 -2.81
CA ARG A 90 0.04 -12.38 -3.50
C ARG A 90 -0.83 -13.20 -4.47
N ARG A 91 -2.13 -13.36 -4.17
CA ARG A 91 -3.06 -14.10 -5.03
C ARG A 91 -3.38 -13.30 -6.29
N ALA A 92 -3.64 -12.01 -6.16
CA ALA A 92 -3.84 -11.11 -7.29
C ALA A 92 -2.60 -11.06 -8.20
N LEU A 93 -1.40 -10.95 -7.60
CA LEU A 93 -0.14 -11.02 -8.34
C LEU A 93 0.02 -12.33 -9.13
N SER A 94 -0.31 -13.47 -8.50
CA SER A 94 -0.30 -14.76 -9.19
C SER A 94 -1.32 -14.84 -10.34
N HIS A 95 -2.46 -14.16 -10.22
CA HIS A 95 -3.49 -14.13 -11.25
C HIS A 95 -3.00 -13.35 -12.47
N ILE A 96 -2.45 -12.15 -12.24
CA ILE A 96 -1.86 -11.29 -13.29
C ILE A 96 -0.84 -12.08 -14.11
N LEU A 97 0.07 -12.82 -13.46
CA LEU A 97 1.06 -13.65 -14.17
C LEU A 97 0.44 -14.80 -14.99
N LYS A 98 -0.70 -15.35 -14.56
CA LYS A 98 -1.40 -16.42 -15.29
C LYS A 98 -2.12 -15.85 -16.51
N GLU A 99 -2.87 -14.77 -16.35
CA GLU A 99 -3.61 -14.13 -17.45
C GLU A 99 -2.66 -13.64 -18.54
N ALA A 100 -1.53 -13.04 -18.16
CA ALA A 100 -0.52 -12.56 -19.10
C ALA A 100 0.24 -13.65 -19.89
N LYS A 101 -0.12 -14.94 -19.70
CA LYS A 101 0.32 -16.05 -20.58
C LYS A 101 -0.64 -16.30 -21.73
N TYR A 102 -1.91 -15.94 -21.57
CA TYR A 102 -2.99 -16.27 -22.50
C TYR A 102 -3.54 -15.03 -23.22
N GLU A 103 -3.43 -13.86 -22.58
CA GLU A 103 -3.96 -12.61 -23.10
C GLU A 103 -2.81 -11.63 -23.35
N PRO A 104 -2.69 -11.07 -24.57
CA PRO A 104 -1.77 -9.97 -24.81
C PRO A 104 -2.20 -8.75 -23.98
N ALA A 105 -1.24 -7.90 -23.63
CA ALA A 105 -1.56 -6.61 -23.01
C ALA A 105 -2.51 -5.83 -23.95
N PRO A 106 -3.54 -5.16 -23.42
CA PRO A 106 -4.38 -4.27 -24.21
C PRO A 106 -3.56 -3.22 -24.95
N GLU A 107 -4.08 -2.76 -26.08
CA GLU A 107 -3.43 -1.72 -26.88
C GLU A 107 -3.20 -0.45 -26.04
N GLY A 108 -1.97 0.07 -26.03
CA GLY A 108 -1.57 1.21 -25.19
C GLY A 108 -1.05 0.84 -23.80
N GLU A 109 -1.15 -0.41 -23.37
CA GLU A 109 -0.61 -0.86 -22.08
C GLU A 109 0.75 -1.55 -22.21
N VAL A 110 1.62 -1.29 -21.24
CA VAL A 110 2.97 -1.82 -21.22
C VAL A 110 3.05 -2.93 -20.20
N PHE A 111 2.93 -4.18 -20.65
CA PHE A 111 3.13 -5.35 -19.80
C PHE A 111 4.02 -6.38 -20.51
N GLY A 112 5.15 -6.71 -19.91
CA GLY A 112 6.16 -7.59 -20.50
C GLY A 112 7.09 -8.21 -19.46
N LYS A 113 8.30 -8.59 -19.90
CA LYS A 113 9.29 -9.23 -19.04
C LYS A 113 9.66 -8.40 -17.79
N PRO A 114 9.84 -7.06 -17.87
CA PRO A 114 10.10 -6.25 -16.68
C PRO A 114 9.02 -6.35 -15.61
N GLU A 115 7.75 -6.22 -16.00
CA GLU A 115 6.61 -6.28 -15.09
C GLU A 115 6.47 -7.70 -14.48
N LYS A 116 6.65 -8.74 -15.30
CA LYS A 116 6.64 -10.14 -14.85
C LYS A 116 7.75 -10.39 -13.82
N ASN A 117 8.98 -9.94 -14.08
CA ASN A 117 10.11 -10.10 -13.18
C ASN A 117 9.86 -9.41 -11.83
N LEU A 118 9.30 -8.19 -11.83
CA LEU A 118 8.94 -7.49 -10.59
C LEU A 118 7.89 -8.27 -9.80
N ILE A 119 6.83 -8.74 -10.46
CA ILE A 119 5.78 -9.51 -9.79
C ILE A 119 6.33 -10.80 -9.20
N GLU A 120 7.17 -11.54 -9.95
CA GLU A 120 7.82 -12.75 -9.47
C GLU A 120 8.72 -12.49 -8.26
N ALA A 121 9.50 -11.40 -8.27
CA ALA A 121 10.32 -10.99 -7.14
C ALA A 121 9.46 -10.64 -5.92
N LEU A 122 8.41 -9.82 -6.08
CA LEU A 122 7.48 -9.49 -5.00
C LEU A 122 6.85 -10.75 -4.38
N MET A 123 6.38 -11.69 -5.20
CA MET A 123 5.78 -12.94 -4.72
C MET A 123 6.76 -13.88 -4.00
N LYS A 124 8.05 -13.75 -4.29
CA LYS A 124 9.13 -14.56 -3.71
C LYS A 124 9.66 -13.92 -2.43
N ASP A 125 9.86 -12.62 -2.45
CA ASP A 125 10.66 -11.90 -1.47
C ASP A 125 9.81 -11.16 -0.42
N VAL A 126 8.48 -11.04 -0.63
CA VAL A 126 7.54 -10.52 0.38
C VAL A 126 6.89 -11.65 1.16
N GLU A 127 7.11 -11.63 2.47
CA GLU A 127 6.46 -12.50 3.46
C GLU A 127 5.56 -11.68 4.37
N ILE A 128 4.31 -12.11 4.55
CA ILE A 128 3.34 -11.46 5.44
C ILE A 128 2.81 -12.49 6.43
N GLU A 129 2.94 -12.19 7.72
CA GLU A 129 2.37 -12.99 8.80
C GLU A 129 1.30 -12.20 9.56
N ASN A 130 0.20 -12.87 9.89
CA ASN A 130 -0.81 -12.32 10.79
C ASN A 130 -0.40 -12.57 12.25
N VAL A 131 -0.21 -11.49 13.01
CA VAL A 131 0.21 -11.57 14.41
C VAL A 131 -0.96 -11.91 15.33
N GLY A 132 -2.16 -11.52 14.94
CA GLY A 132 -3.42 -11.73 15.64
C GLY A 132 -4.23 -10.45 15.84
N PHE A 133 -5.41 -10.60 16.41
CA PHE A 133 -6.27 -9.49 16.82
C PHE A 133 -6.03 -9.12 18.28
N TYR A 134 -6.44 -7.91 18.66
CA TYR A 134 -6.48 -7.45 20.05
C TYR A 134 -7.60 -6.42 20.21
N LYS A 135 -7.87 -6.03 21.46
CA LYS A 135 -8.73 -4.87 21.75
C LYS A 135 -7.86 -3.69 22.16
N ASP A 136 -8.18 -2.50 21.66
CA ASP A 136 -7.59 -1.27 22.18
C ASP A 136 -8.19 -0.88 23.55
N GLU A 137 -7.80 0.28 24.06
CA GLU A 137 -8.29 0.82 25.34
C GLU A 137 -9.78 1.18 25.30
N LYS A 138 -10.33 1.47 24.11
CA LYS A 138 -11.76 1.73 23.89
C LYS A 138 -12.57 0.43 23.72
N GLY A 139 -11.89 -0.71 23.66
CA GLY A 139 -12.49 -2.02 23.44
C GLY A 139 -12.76 -2.33 21.97
N HIS A 140 -12.31 -1.50 21.03
CA HIS A 140 -12.48 -1.71 19.60
C HIS A 140 -11.59 -2.87 19.12
N LEU A 141 -12.02 -3.57 18.06
CA LEU A 141 -11.19 -4.60 17.43
C LEU A 141 -10.00 -3.96 16.72
N CYS A 142 -8.80 -4.48 16.96
CA CYS A 142 -7.58 -4.09 16.28
C CYS A 142 -6.88 -5.33 15.70
N GLY A 143 -6.07 -5.13 14.67
CA GLY A 143 -5.29 -6.19 14.01
C GLY A 143 -3.82 -5.81 13.90
N ALA A 144 -2.96 -6.81 13.78
CA ALA A 144 -1.54 -6.62 13.56
C ALA A 144 -0.99 -7.62 12.55
N GLN A 145 -0.12 -7.14 11.67
CA GLN A 145 0.64 -7.96 10.72
C GLN A 145 2.12 -7.58 10.75
N THR A 146 2.96 -8.52 10.36
CA THR A 146 4.38 -8.29 10.04
C THR A 146 4.60 -8.55 8.57
N LEU A 147 5.39 -7.70 7.93
CA LEU A 147 5.80 -7.83 6.54
C LEU A 147 7.31 -7.79 6.47
N LYS A 148 7.92 -8.76 5.79
CA LYS A 148 9.35 -8.76 5.46
C LYS A 148 9.51 -8.72 3.96
N LEU A 149 10.26 -7.74 3.47
CA LEU A 149 10.75 -7.66 2.11
C LEU A 149 12.23 -8.05 2.12
N SER A 150 12.55 -9.23 1.61
CA SER A 150 13.95 -9.67 1.41
C SER A 150 14.46 -9.14 0.06
N ASN A 151 15.77 -9.15 -0.16
CA ASN A 151 16.39 -8.69 -1.42
C ASN A 151 15.88 -7.29 -1.83
N ALA A 152 15.75 -6.38 -0.86
CA ALA A 152 15.07 -5.11 -1.01
C ALA A 152 15.68 -4.27 -2.15
N SER A 153 17.02 -4.24 -2.24
CA SER A 153 17.75 -3.57 -3.32
C SER A 153 17.35 -4.04 -4.72
N THR A 154 17.16 -5.35 -4.90
CA THR A 154 16.75 -5.95 -6.17
C THR A 154 15.31 -5.60 -6.50
N VAL A 155 14.40 -5.72 -5.53
CA VAL A 155 12.98 -5.39 -5.72
C VAL A 155 12.81 -3.90 -6.04
N ILE A 156 13.51 -3.01 -5.35
CA ILE A 156 13.49 -1.56 -5.62
C ILE A 156 14.04 -1.25 -7.02
N SER A 157 15.13 -1.91 -7.44
CA SER A 157 15.68 -1.75 -8.79
C SER A 157 14.67 -2.16 -9.87
N LEU A 158 14.01 -3.32 -9.70
CA LEU A 158 12.95 -3.79 -10.60
C LEU A 158 11.76 -2.83 -10.62
N ALA A 159 11.35 -2.31 -9.47
CA ALA A 159 10.26 -1.34 -9.35
C ALA A 159 10.58 -0.05 -10.10
N ASN A 160 11.77 0.52 -9.91
CA ASN A 160 12.22 1.70 -10.63
C ASN A 160 12.24 1.50 -12.15
N HIS A 161 12.69 0.32 -12.60
CA HIS A 161 12.70 -0.01 -14.03
C HIS A 161 11.27 -0.11 -14.60
N VAL A 162 10.35 -0.75 -13.88
CA VAL A 162 8.94 -0.84 -14.28
C VAL A 162 8.29 0.54 -14.30
N ILE A 163 8.45 1.36 -13.25
CA ILE A 163 7.90 2.73 -13.19
C ILE A 163 8.42 3.56 -14.38
N THR A 164 9.71 3.47 -14.69
CA THR A 164 10.30 4.14 -15.86
C THR A 164 9.58 3.74 -17.16
N ARG A 165 9.32 2.44 -17.35
CA ARG A 165 8.61 1.92 -18.53
C ARG A 165 7.17 2.41 -18.61
N GLN A 166 6.43 2.34 -17.50
CA GLN A 166 5.04 2.80 -17.43
C GLN A 166 4.93 4.30 -17.69
N MET A 167 5.78 5.11 -17.06
CA MET A 167 5.79 6.55 -17.26
C MET A 167 6.12 6.93 -18.71
N ARG A 168 7.11 6.28 -19.35
CA ARG A 168 7.41 6.48 -20.78
C ARG A 168 6.21 6.16 -21.67
N ALA A 169 5.47 5.09 -21.35
CA ALA A 169 4.29 4.69 -22.10
C ALA A 169 3.12 5.66 -21.94
N LYS A 170 2.99 6.26 -20.76
CA LYS A 170 1.88 7.17 -20.42
C LYS A 170 2.13 8.62 -20.88
N LEU A 171 3.38 9.02 -21.13
CA LEU A 171 3.73 10.37 -21.56
C LEU A 171 2.92 10.90 -22.78
N PRO A 172 2.70 10.11 -23.87
CA PRO A 172 1.89 10.58 -25.00
C PRO A 172 0.46 10.93 -24.60
N ASP A 173 -0.17 10.12 -23.73
CA ASP A 173 -1.51 10.40 -23.22
C ASP A 173 -1.53 11.68 -22.39
N LEU A 174 -0.56 11.84 -21.47
CA LEU A 174 -0.44 13.05 -20.64
C LEU A 174 -0.26 14.31 -21.49
N ARG A 175 0.49 14.23 -22.60
CA ARG A 175 0.62 15.33 -23.56
C ARG A 175 -0.70 15.64 -24.25
N LYS A 176 -1.44 14.63 -24.67
CA LYS A 176 -2.75 14.79 -25.31
C LYS A 176 -3.77 15.41 -24.34
N GLU A 177 -3.81 14.95 -23.09
CA GLU A 177 -4.67 15.51 -22.04
C GLU A 177 -4.37 16.99 -21.81
N LEU A 178 -3.08 17.37 -21.77
CA LEU A 178 -2.65 18.76 -21.66
C LEU A 178 -3.11 19.62 -22.87
N GLU A 179 -2.95 19.12 -24.10
CA GLU A 179 -3.37 19.82 -25.33
C GLU A 179 -4.89 20.05 -25.38
N GLU A 180 -5.66 19.07 -24.91
CA GLU A 180 -7.12 19.12 -24.86
C GLU A 180 -7.65 19.92 -23.66
N ASN A 181 -6.76 20.51 -22.84
CA ASN A 181 -7.08 21.20 -21.58
C ASN A 181 -7.90 20.33 -20.60
N ARG A 182 -7.75 19.01 -20.65
CA ARG A 182 -8.38 18.07 -19.72
C ARG A 182 -7.41 17.80 -18.57
N ASP A 183 -7.90 17.88 -17.34
CA ASP A 183 -7.19 17.52 -16.09
C ASP A 183 -5.67 17.80 -16.13
N LYS A 184 -5.30 19.09 -16.07
CA LYS A 184 -3.91 19.56 -16.18
C LYS A 184 -3.08 19.18 -14.96
N GLU A 185 -2.76 17.90 -14.81
CA GLU A 185 -1.93 17.40 -13.72
C GLU A 185 -0.47 17.82 -13.89
N PHE A 186 0.02 17.96 -15.14
CA PHE A 186 1.38 18.38 -15.43
C PHE A 186 1.44 19.48 -16.50
N SER A 187 2.33 20.46 -16.30
CA SER A 187 2.71 21.44 -17.32
C SER A 187 3.55 20.82 -18.43
N ARG A 188 3.65 21.52 -19.57
CA ARG A 188 4.51 21.09 -20.69
C ARG A 188 5.96 20.94 -20.25
N GLU A 189 6.43 21.88 -19.43
CA GLU A 189 7.79 21.89 -18.89
C GLU A 189 8.05 20.68 -18.00
N SER A 190 7.08 20.26 -17.18
CA SER A 190 7.19 19.01 -16.41
C SER A 190 7.24 17.78 -17.32
N LEU A 191 6.40 17.71 -18.35
CA LEU A 191 6.41 16.58 -19.29
C LEU A 191 7.73 16.49 -20.06
N ASP A 192 8.29 17.62 -20.49
CA ASP A 192 9.59 17.68 -21.17
C ASP A 192 10.73 17.26 -20.23
N LEU A 193 10.69 17.69 -18.96
CA LEU A 193 11.62 17.26 -17.92
C LEU A 193 11.51 15.76 -17.64
N MET A 194 10.30 15.23 -17.49
CA MET A 194 10.04 13.80 -17.30
C MET A 194 10.62 13.00 -18.45
N GLU A 195 10.32 13.38 -19.70
CA GLU A 195 10.86 12.71 -20.89
C GLU A 195 12.39 12.71 -20.90
N GLY A 196 13.02 13.82 -20.51
CA GLY A 196 14.46 13.93 -20.34
C GLY A 196 15.02 12.97 -19.29
N LYS A 197 14.47 12.99 -18.06
CA LYS A 197 14.92 12.13 -16.93
C LYS A 197 14.68 10.65 -17.22
N LEU A 198 13.56 10.35 -17.88
CA LEU A 198 13.21 8.99 -18.27
C LEU A 198 14.15 8.40 -19.30
N LYS A 199 15.05 9.15 -19.99
CA LYS A 199 16.06 8.56 -20.88
C LYS A 199 17.14 7.78 -20.12
N GLY A 200 17.39 8.13 -18.85
CA GLY A 200 18.30 7.42 -17.97
C GLY A 200 17.57 6.58 -16.92
N ASP A 201 18.33 6.13 -15.90
CA ASP A 201 17.81 5.37 -14.77
C ASP A 201 17.39 6.33 -13.64
N PHE A 202 16.23 6.97 -13.78
CA PHE A 202 15.70 7.84 -12.75
C PHE A 202 15.24 7.02 -11.53
N PRO A 203 15.72 7.32 -10.31
CA PRO A 203 15.46 6.47 -9.15
C PRO A 203 14.16 6.90 -8.45
N PHE A 204 13.00 6.51 -8.99
CA PHE A 204 11.68 6.83 -8.43
C PHE A 204 11.53 6.43 -6.95
N ILE A 205 12.19 5.36 -6.53
CA ILE A 205 12.26 4.85 -5.17
C ILE A 205 13.73 4.74 -4.78
N GLN A 206 14.10 5.34 -3.65
CA GLN A 206 15.41 5.21 -3.02
C GLN A 206 15.27 4.87 -1.55
N VAL A 207 16.24 4.12 -1.03
CA VAL A 207 16.34 3.79 0.39
C VAL A 207 17.78 4.01 0.85
N GLU A 208 17.95 4.85 1.87
CA GLU A 208 19.24 5.17 2.48
C GLU A 208 19.14 5.03 4.00
N GLY A 209 19.73 3.99 4.58
CA GLY A 209 19.45 3.65 5.99
C GLY A 209 17.94 3.47 6.18
N ASN A 210 17.35 4.14 7.16
CA ASN A 210 15.90 4.16 7.39
C ASN A 210 15.16 5.33 6.71
N LEU A 211 15.78 5.99 5.72
CA LEU A 211 15.12 6.99 4.88
C LEU A 211 14.62 6.35 3.58
N ILE A 212 13.31 6.28 3.40
CA ILE A 212 12.67 5.98 2.11
C ILE A 212 12.34 7.29 1.40
N ILE A 213 12.67 7.37 0.12
CA ILE A 213 12.39 8.51 -0.75
C ILE A 213 11.60 8.02 -1.95
N LEU A 214 10.41 8.58 -2.14
CA LEU A 214 9.64 8.47 -3.38
C LEU A 214 9.80 9.79 -4.14
N GLN A 215 10.12 9.74 -5.43
CA GLN A 215 10.39 10.94 -6.20
C GLN A 215 9.76 10.91 -7.58
N LEU A 216 9.24 12.06 -8.01
CA LEU A 216 8.62 12.27 -9.31
C LEU A 216 9.22 13.52 -9.98
N PRO A 217 9.81 13.42 -11.17
CA PRO A 217 10.45 14.55 -11.83
C PRO A 217 9.39 15.52 -12.34
N MET A 218 9.51 16.80 -11.97
CA MET A 218 8.59 17.86 -12.38
C MET A 218 9.19 19.23 -12.07
N VAL A 219 8.63 20.29 -12.67
CA VAL A 219 9.03 21.65 -12.32
C VAL A 219 8.43 22.08 -10.98
N ARG A 220 9.03 23.11 -10.37
CA ARG A 220 8.66 23.59 -9.03
C ARG A 220 7.20 24.03 -8.93
N SER A 221 6.65 24.66 -9.97
CA SER A 221 5.27 25.14 -9.98
C SER A 221 4.26 24.00 -9.88
N ASP A 222 4.46 22.92 -10.65
CA ASP A 222 3.62 21.72 -10.54
C ASP A 222 3.81 21.02 -9.20
N ALA A 223 5.05 20.94 -8.71
CA ALA A 223 5.32 20.37 -7.39
C ALA A 223 4.58 21.12 -6.29
N GLN A 224 4.55 22.45 -6.31
CA GLN A 224 3.82 23.26 -5.33
C GLN A 224 2.31 22.97 -5.39
N ARG A 225 1.72 23.01 -6.59
CA ARG A 225 0.29 22.72 -6.79
C ARG A 225 -0.09 21.31 -6.32
N ILE A 226 0.67 20.30 -6.73
CA ILE A 226 0.42 18.90 -6.36
C ILE A 226 0.62 18.69 -4.85
N SER A 227 1.61 19.36 -4.25
CA SER A 227 1.87 19.24 -2.80
C SER A 227 0.71 19.73 -1.96
N GLU A 228 0.04 20.81 -2.35
CA GLU A 228 -1.11 21.35 -1.61
C GLU A 228 -2.25 20.34 -1.47
N ASP A 229 -2.48 19.53 -2.50
CA ASP A 229 -3.47 18.46 -2.47
C ASP A 229 -2.94 17.22 -1.73
N LEU A 230 -1.71 16.79 -2.01
CA LEU A 230 -1.11 15.63 -1.35
C LEU A 230 -1.01 15.80 0.17
N LEU A 231 -0.74 17.01 0.67
CA LEU A 231 -0.61 17.29 2.10
C LEU A 231 -1.88 16.95 2.90
N LYS A 232 -3.05 16.95 2.26
CA LYS A 232 -4.33 16.61 2.92
C LYS A 232 -4.41 15.13 3.28
N ASP A 233 -3.81 14.28 2.45
CA ASP A 233 -3.91 12.82 2.54
C ASP A 233 -2.57 12.16 2.93
N LEU A 234 -1.53 12.96 3.20
CA LEU A 234 -0.21 12.44 3.53
C LEU A 234 -0.18 11.88 4.97
N PRO A 235 0.28 10.63 5.18
CA PRO A 235 0.43 10.09 6.54
C PRO A 235 1.42 10.91 7.36
N LYS A 236 1.14 11.07 8.66
CA LYS A 236 2.08 11.66 9.61
C LYS A 236 3.37 10.84 9.61
N GLY A 237 4.51 11.52 9.54
CA GLY A 237 5.84 10.90 9.44
C GLY A 237 6.42 10.93 8.01
N ALA A 238 5.60 11.24 7.00
CA ALA A 238 6.08 11.63 5.68
C ALA A 238 6.25 13.15 5.59
N ARG A 239 7.19 13.59 4.76
CA ARG A 239 7.43 15.00 4.46
C ARG A 239 7.66 15.21 2.96
N ILE A 240 7.21 16.35 2.46
CA ILE A 240 7.40 16.72 1.06
C ILE A 240 8.56 17.70 0.95
N GLU A 241 9.43 17.48 -0.03
CA GLU A 241 10.52 18.37 -0.39
C GLU A 241 10.57 18.51 -1.91
N PHE A 242 11.00 19.68 -2.41
CA PHE A 242 11.34 19.83 -3.82
C PHE A 242 12.83 20.06 -3.96
N ARG A 243 13.52 19.14 -4.64
CA ARG A 243 14.97 19.21 -4.86
C ARG A 243 15.34 18.51 -6.16
N ASN A 244 16.38 19.00 -6.83
CA ASN A 244 16.92 18.41 -8.07
C ASN A 244 15.85 18.17 -9.16
N GLU A 245 14.92 19.11 -9.31
CA GLU A 245 13.84 19.03 -10.31
C GLU A 245 12.88 17.85 -10.08
N ALA A 246 12.69 17.46 -8.82
CA ALA A 246 11.75 16.44 -8.43
C ALA A 246 10.97 16.84 -7.17
N LEU A 247 9.69 16.47 -7.16
CA LEU A 247 8.91 16.35 -5.96
C LEU A 247 9.35 15.08 -5.22
N MET A 248 9.68 15.20 -3.95
CA MET A 248 10.17 14.10 -3.12
C MET A 248 9.25 13.92 -1.91
N ILE A 249 8.74 12.71 -1.70
CA ILE A 249 8.09 12.29 -0.47
C ILE A 249 9.12 11.47 0.32
N LYS A 250 9.52 11.99 1.48
CA LYS A 250 10.51 11.37 2.37
C LYS A 250 9.83 10.80 3.60
N ILE A 251 10.15 9.56 3.94
CA ILE A 251 9.61 8.85 5.09
C ILE A 251 10.78 8.41 5.97
N GLY A 252 10.74 8.73 7.27
CA GLY A 252 11.83 8.42 8.20
C GLY A 252 13.09 9.26 7.97
N GLY A 253 14.19 8.84 8.58
CA GLY A 253 15.49 9.49 8.55
C GLY A 253 16.60 8.45 8.40
N LYS A 254 17.71 8.86 7.78
CA LYS A 254 18.79 7.94 7.44
C LYS A 254 19.36 7.23 8.66
N GLU A 255 19.53 7.99 9.74
CA GLU A 255 20.09 7.54 11.03
C GLU A 255 19.00 7.25 12.08
N ASP A 256 17.72 7.24 11.69
CA ASP A 256 16.64 6.88 12.62
C ASP A 256 16.73 5.38 12.94
N ASP A 257 16.40 4.99 14.17
CA ASP A 257 16.29 3.57 14.53
C ASP A 257 15.20 2.86 13.70
N HIS A 258 14.11 3.57 13.41
CA HIS A 258 12.98 3.08 12.63
C HIS A 258 12.30 4.23 11.87
N GLY A 259 11.77 3.93 10.68
CA GLY A 259 10.79 4.78 10.03
C GLY A 259 9.39 4.52 10.58
N ARG A 260 8.56 5.56 10.69
CA ARG A 260 7.18 5.46 11.20
C ARG A 260 6.23 6.32 10.38
N LEU A 261 5.08 5.74 10.05
CA LEU A 261 3.94 6.40 9.45
C LEU A 261 2.68 6.15 10.27
N TRP A 262 1.82 7.15 10.35
CA TRP A 262 0.50 7.03 10.96
C TRP A 262 -0.53 7.83 10.19
N MET A 263 -1.73 7.29 10.04
CA MET A 263 -2.83 8.01 9.39
C MET A 263 -4.18 7.62 9.99
N LYS A 264 -5.03 8.63 10.19
CA LYS A 264 -6.46 8.39 10.38
C LYS A 264 -7.06 8.04 9.03
N CYS A 265 -7.73 6.90 8.94
CA CYS A 265 -8.16 6.32 7.67
C CYS A 265 -9.66 6.48 7.44
N PHE A 266 -10.49 5.93 8.33
CA PHE A 266 -11.94 5.95 8.18
C PHE A 266 -12.62 6.41 9.47
N ASP A 267 -13.83 6.93 9.35
CA ASP A 267 -14.70 7.28 10.47
C ASP A 267 -15.84 6.26 10.59
N GLY A 268 -16.45 6.18 11.78
CA GLY A 268 -17.72 5.47 11.96
C GLY A 268 -17.59 4.00 12.39
N TYR A 269 -16.72 3.72 13.36
CA TYR A 269 -16.55 2.38 13.94
C TYR A 269 -17.88 1.68 14.27
N LEU A 270 -17.92 0.37 13.99
CA LEU A 270 -19.02 -0.54 14.33
C LEU A 270 -18.48 -1.83 14.98
N PRO A 271 -19.21 -2.41 15.95
CA PRO A 271 -18.75 -3.61 16.64
C PRO A 271 -18.87 -4.90 15.81
N ASN A 272 -19.49 -4.87 14.62
CA ASN A 272 -19.77 -6.07 13.81
C ASN A 272 -18.56 -6.99 13.56
N ALA A 273 -17.39 -6.44 13.25
CA ALA A 273 -16.19 -7.24 13.06
C ALA A 273 -15.68 -7.83 14.39
N LEU A 274 -15.77 -7.06 15.48
CA LEU A 274 -15.42 -7.55 16.82
C LEU A 274 -16.32 -8.72 17.23
N ASN A 275 -17.63 -8.57 17.07
CA ASN A 275 -18.62 -9.61 17.38
C ASN A 275 -18.31 -10.88 16.60
N HIS A 276 -18.06 -10.76 15.28
CA HIS A 276 -17.69 -11.90 14.45
C HIS A 276 -16.42 -12.60 14.93
N VAL A 277 -15.37 -11.85 15.30
CA VAL A 277 -14.12 -12.42 15.84
C VAL A 277 -14.35 -13.10 17.18
N LEU A 278 -15.18 -12.55 18.07
CA LEU A 278 -15.49 -13.17 19.36
C LEU A 278 -16.25 -14.48 19.19
N GLU A 279 -17.18 -14.56 18.24
CA GLU A 279 -17.98 -15.75 17.98
C GLU A 279 -17.18 -16.86 17.27
N ASN A 280 -16.36 -16.51 16.27
CA ASN A 280 -15.78 -17.47 15.34
C ASN A 280 -14.27 -17.66 15.49
N HIS A 281 -13.57 -16.66 16.04
CA HIS A 281 -12.12 -16.56 16.04
C HIS A 281 -11.53 -16.13 17.38
N GLN A 282 -12.22 -16.41 18.50
CA GLN A 282 -11.82 -15.92 19.84
C GLN A 282 -10.37 -16.24 20.20
N LYS A 283 -9.85 -17.39 19.74
CA LYS A 283 -8.46 -17.82 19.97
C LYS A 283 -7.41 -16.93 19.31
N LEU A 284 -7.79 -16.17 18.28
CA LEU A 284 -6.93 -15.19 17.60
C LEU A 284 -6.88 -13.85 18.35
N LEU A 285 -7.75 -13.64 19.34
CA LEU A 285 -7.76 -12.43 20.16
C LEU A 285 -6.69 -12.54 21.27
N LEU A 286 -5.64 -11.76 21.13
CA LEU A 286 -4.48 -11.74 22.01
C LEU A 286 -4.54 -10.54 22.97
N LYS A 287 -3.82 -10.65 24.09
CA LYS A 287 -3.57 -9.49 24.96
C LYS A 287 -2.70 -8.47 24.19
N PRO A 288 -2.99 -7.15 24.28
CA PRO A 288 -2.21 -6.12 23.58
C PRO A 288 -0.70 -6.21 23.86
N LYS A 289 -0.31 -6.49 25.11
CA LYS A 289 1.10 -6.70 25.49
C LYS A 289 1.79 -7.79 24.68
N LYS A 290 1.09 -8.90 24.39
CA LYS A 290 1.64 -10.03 23.61
C LYS A 290 1.81 -9.66 22.14
N VAL A 291 0.85 -8.92 21.56
CA VAL A 291 0.97 -8.38 20.20
C VAL A 291 2.17 -7.43 20.12
N ASN A 292 2.28 -6.48 21.05
CA ASN A 292 3.39 -5.52 21.10
C ASN A 292 4.75 -6.20 21.22
N GLN A 293 4.86 -7.24 22.05
CA GLN A 293 6.09 -8.01 22.19
C GLN A 293 6.49 -8.71 20.88
N ARG A 294 5.53 -9.29 20.16
CA ARG A 294 5.78 -9.94 18.86
C ARG A 294 6.27 -8.95 17.81
N LEU A 295 5.60 -7.79 17.71
CA LEU A 295 5.96 -6.74 16.75
C LEU A 295 7.35 -6.16 17.01
N ARG A 296 7.70 -5.88 18.28
CA ARG A 296 9.06 -5.43 18.64
C ARG A 296 10.10 -6.49 18.29
N LYS A 297 9.87 -7.74 18.74
CA LYS A 297 10.78 -8.85 18.42
C LYS A 297 11.02 -9.00 16.91
N PHE A 298 10.00 -8.78 16.09
CA PHE A 298 10.13 -8.84 14.64
C PHE A 298 11.04 -7.74 14.07
N LEU A 299 10.89 -6.50 14.54
CA LEU A 299 11.72 -5.35 14.11
C LEU A 299 13.17 -5.43 14.63
N ASP A 300 13.36 -5.96 15.85
CA ASP A 300 14.63 -5.92 16.59
C ASP A 300 15.60 -7.07 16.26
N VAL A 301 15.32 -7.94 15.28
CA VAL A 301 16.22 -9.08 15.01
C VAL A 301 17.52 -8.62 14.34
N GLN A 302 18.47 -8.22 15.17
CA GLN A 302 19.89 -8.33 14.85
C GLN A 302 20.23 -9.83 14.90
N GLU A 303 20.54 -10.44 13.76
CA GLU A 303 21.29 -11.72 13.77
C GLU A 303 22.75 -11.41 13.51
#